data_AF-A0A316HB26-F1
#
_entry.id   AF-A0A316HB26-F1
#
_cell.length_a   1.000
_cell.length_b   1.000
_cell.length_c   1.000
_cell.angle_alpha   90.00
_cell.angle_beta   90.00
_cell.angle_gamma   90.00
#
_symmetry.space_group_name_H-M   'P 1'
#
loop_
_entity.id
_entity.type
_entity.pdbx_description
1 polymer ?
#
loop_
_entity_poly.entity_id
_entity_poly.type
_entity_poly.pdbx_seq_one_letter_code
_entity_poly.pdbx_strand_id
1 'polypeptide(L)'
;MSNRLRTEIQEEEEIEEIVDERPVRELPDNLFTQILKKGFLTTERATNALPFVLYLAFLGMVYIGNMHLAEKSVREIDALNKEVKELGWDYKSSKADLAFKSTLTEVGKRADTLGLSQSVDPPVKITVKEVANGN
;
A
#
# COMPACT_ATOMS: atom_id res chain seq x y z
N MET A 1 12.35 90.66 2.63
CA MET A 1 13.41 89.65 2.80
C MET A 1 12.73 88.31 2.91
N SER A 2 12.94 87.41 1.94
CA SER A 2 12.26 86.10 1.88
C SER A 2 13.14 85.05 2.56
N ASN A 3 12.57 84.34 3.54
CA ASN A 3 13.27 83.34 4.34
C ASN A 3 13.46 82.04 3.54
N ARG A 4 14.70 81.76 3.14
CA ARG A 4 15.11 80.51 2.47
C ARG A 4 15.08 79.29 3.39
N LEU A 5 15.24 79.49 4.69
CA LEU A 5 15.22 78.44 5.70
C LEU A 5 13.88 77.69 5.79
N ARG A 6 12.75 78.35 5.45
CA ARG A 6 11.42 77.70 5.49
C ARG A 6 11.19 76.75 4.32
N THR A 7 11.94 76.90 3.22
CA THR A 7 11.83 76.06 2.03
C THR A 7 12.61 74.76 2.21
N GLU A 8 13.79 74.81 2.84
CA GLU A 8 14.59 73.61 3.15
C GLU A 8 13.93 72.72 4.21
N ILE A 9 13.28 73.29 5.23
CA ILE A 9 12.51 72.53 6.23
C ILE A 9 11.26 71.90 5.60
N GLN A 10 10.64 72.56 4.61
CA GLN A 10 9.51 72.02 3.86
C GLN A 10 9.96 70.88 2.92
N GLU A 11 11.15 70.99 2.33
CA GLU A 11 11.76 69.94 1.50
C GLU A 11 12.24 68.75 2.36
N GLU A 12 12.80 68.97 3.55
CA GLU A 12 13.16 67.89 4.49
C GLU A 12 11.91 67.16 5.06
N GLU A 13 10.82 67.89 5.34
CA GLU A 13 9.52 67.29 5.70
C GLU A 13 8.89 66.50 4.53
N GLU A 14 9.00 67.00 3.28
CA GLU A 14 8.53 66.28 2.08
C GLU A 14 9.39 65.06 1.71
N ILE A 15 10.68 65.02 2.09
CA ILE A 15 11.58 63.88 1.84
C ILE A 15 11.43 62.78 2.91
N GLU A 16 11.03 63.12 4.14
CA GLU A 16 10.71 62.13 5.19
C GLU A 16 9.26 61.60 5.12
N GLU A 17 8.34 62.31 4.46
CA GLU A 17 6.96 61.87 4.23
C GLU A 17 6.75 61.22 2.85
N ILE A 18 7.76 60.51 2.36
CA ILE A 18 7.57 59.44 1.36
C ILE A 18 8.16 58.17 1.97
N VAL A 19 7.57 57.75 3.10
CA VAL A 19 7.58 56.33 3.46
C VAL A 19 6.70 55.64 2.43
N ASP A 20 7.33 55.29 1.32
CA ASP A 20 6.85 54.35 0.32
C ASP A 20 6.28 53.15 1.07
N GLU A 21 4.95 53.12 1.21
CA GLU A 21 4.20 52.00 1.70
C GLU A 21 4.52 50.85 0.75
N ARG A 22 5.54 50.05 1.11
CA ARG A 22 5.87 48.86 0.34
C ARG A 22 4.56 48.10 0.17
N PRO A 23 4.05 47.91 -1.05
CA PRO A 23 2.77 47.26 -1.24
C PRO A 23 2.90 45.91 -0.55
N VAL A 24 2.11 45.73 0.51
CA VAL A 24 2.10 44.52 1.31
C VAL A 24 1.83 43.41 0.31
N ARG A 25 2.88 42.64 -0.03
CA ARG A 25 2.84 41.60 -1.06
C ARG A 25 1.49 40.91 -0.98
N GLU A 26 0.67 41.09 -2.00
CA GLU A 26 -0.64 40.46 -2.08
C GLU A 26 -0.40 38.96 -2.20
N LEU A 27 -0.27 38.32 -1.03
CA LEU A 27 -0.21 36.87 -0.90
C LEU A 27 -1.41 36.33 -1.67
N PRO A 28 -1.20 35.38 -2.60
CA PRO A 28 -2.26 34.91 -3.49
C PRO A 28 -3.50 34.53 -2.67
N ASP A 29 -4.70 34.78 -3.22
CA ASP A 29 -6.01 34.51 -2.62
C ASP A 29 -6.33 33.00 -2.51
N ASN A 30 -5.33 32.22 -2.12
CA ASN A 30 -5.46 30.81 -1.81
C ASN A 30 -6.29 30.67 -0.52
N LEU A 31 -7.14 29.65 -0.46
CA LEU A 31 -8.03 29.39 0.69
C LEU A 31 -7.29 29.39 2.04
N PHE A 32 -6.03 28.92 2.04
CA PHE A 32 -5.16 28.97 3.22
C PHE A 32 -4.85 30.40 3.69
N THR A 33 -4.56 31.33 2.78
CA THR A 33 -4.25 32.72 3.14
C THR A 33 -5.50 33.47 3.60
N GLN A 34 -6.68 33.14 3.06
CA GLN A 34 -7.95 33.71 3.52
C GLN A 34 -8.33 33.23 4.92
N ILE A 35 -8.14 31.93 5.24
CA ILE A 35 -8.41 31.39 6.58
C ILE A 35 -7.42 31.97 7.61
N LEU A 36 -6.15 32.17 7.22
CA LEU A 36 -5.12 32.72 8.10
C LEU A 36 -5.22 34.26 8.26
N LYS A 37 -5.60 35.02 7.22
CA LYS A 37 -5.75 36.48 7.27
C LYS A 37 -7.07 36.93 7.89
N LYS A 38 -8.18 36.20 7.69
CA LYS A 38 -9.53 36.63 8.10
C LYS A 38 -9.81 36.30 9.57
N GLY A 39 -9.18 37.05 10.48
CA GLY A 39 -9.74 37.40 11.79
C GLY A 39 -9.99 36.28 12.81
N PHE A 40 -9.51 35.05 12.61
CA PHE A 40 -9.73 33.96 13.58
C PHE A 40 -8.69 33.90 14.71
N LEU A 41 -7.64 34.73 14.64
CA LEU A 41 -6.46 34.63 15.50
C LEU A 41 -6.32 35.88 16.38
N THR A 42 -7.28 36.11 17.28
CA THR A 42 -7.06 36.99 18.44
C THR A 42 -6.01 36.33 19.34
N THR A 43 -5.07 37.09 19.91
CA THR A 43 -3.94 36.56 20.72
C THR A 43 -4.39 35.58 21.80
N GLU A 44 -5.52 35.87 22.44
CA GLU A 44 -6.12 35.03 23.48
C GLU A 44 -6.69 33.70 22.94
N ARG A 45 -7.27 33.70 21.73
CA ARG A 45 -7.76 32.49 21.07
C ARG A 45 -6.62 31.64 20.52
N ALA A 46 -5.57 32.28 20.02
CA ALA A 46 -4.37 31.63 19.50
C ALA A 46 -3.67 30.82 20.59
N THR A 47 -3.47 31.42 21.78
CA THR A 47 -2.84 30.74 22.92
C THR A 47 -3.67 29.57 23.42
N ASN A 48 -5.00 29.70 23.47
CA ASN A 48 -5.90 28.63 23.88
C ASN A 48 -5.98 27.47 22.84
N ALA A 49 -5.84 27.77 21.55
CA ALA A 49 -5.85 26.76 20.48
C ALA A 49 -4.48 26.09 20.26
N LEU A 50 -3.39 26.67 20.77
CA LEU A 50 -2.02 26.18 20.63
C LEU A 50 -1.84 24.70 21.06
N PRO A 51 -2.32 24.23 22.22
CA PRO A 51 -2.23 22.81 22.59
C PRO A 51 -2.98 21.89 21.63
N PHE A 52 -4.10 22.34 21.04
CA PHE A 52 -4.86 21.56 20.07
C PHE A 52 -4.14 21.43 18.73
N VAL A 53 -3.50 22.51 18.25
CA VAL A 53 -2.68 22.45 17.01
C VAL A 53 -1.46 21.56 17.20
N LEU A 54 -0.79 21.63 18.36
CA LEU A 54 0.31 20.72 18.69
C LEU A 54 -0.14 19.26 18.74
N TYR A 55 -1.34 18.99 19.27
CA TYR A 55 -1.92 17.65 19.26
C TYR A 55 -2.16 17.14 17.83
N LEU A 56 -2.69 17.97 16.93
CA LEU A 56 -2.86 17.60 15.52
C LEU A 56 -1.53 17.39 14.81
N ALA A 57 -0.52 18.22 15.08
CA ALA A 57 0.83 18.05 14.54
C ALA A 57 1.46 16.73 15.03
N PHE A 58 1.29 16.40 16.31
CA PHE A 58 1.71 15.12 16.87
C PHE A 58 1.00 13.94 16.20
N LEU A 59 -0.32 14.03 16.00
CA LEU A 59 -1.09 13.00 15.31
C LEU A 59 -0.64 12.83 13.85
N GLY A 60 -0.32 13.94 13.17
CA GLY A 60 0.27 13.94 11.84
C GLY A 60 1.64 13.25 11.80
N MET A 61 2.48 13.47 12.81
CA MET A 61 3.77 12.79 12.94
C MET A 61 3.59 11.27 13.13
N VAL A 62 2.67 10.87 14.00
CA VAL A 62 2.31 9.45 14.20
C VAL A 62 1.78 8.83 12.90
N TYR A 63 0.96 9.58 12.15
CA TYR A 63 0.43 9.13 10.87
C TYR A 63 1.53 8.89 9.83
N ILE A 64 2.47 9.83 9.68
CA ILE A 64 3.62 9.67 8.78
C ILE A 64 4.47 8.46 9.20
N GLY A 65 4.65 8.26 10.50
CA GLY A 65 5.33 7.07 11.04
C GLY A 65 4.63 5.77 10.64
N ASN A 66 3.32 5.69 10.83
CA ASN A 66 2.51 4.52 10.43
C ASN A 66 2.53 4.28 8.91
N MET A 67 2.53 5.34 8.11
CA MET A 67 2.59 5.25 6.65
C MET A 67 3.87 4.52 6.18
N HIS A 68 5.02 4.81 6.80
CA HIS A 68 6.27 4.15 6.43
C HIS A 68 6.28 2.65 6.82
N LEU A 69 5.62 2.28 7.92
CA LEU A 69 5.44 0.88 8.29
C LEU A 69 4.53 0.15 7.29
N ALA A 70 3.41 0.77 6.92
CA ALA A 70 2.50 0.21 5.93
C ALA A 70 3.19 -0.01 4.58
N GLU A 71 4.02 0.93 4.13
CA GLU A 71 4.79 0.78 2.89
C GLU A 71 5.73 -0.43 2.91
N LYS A 72 6.42 -0.68 4.04
CA LYS A 72 7.27 -1.86 4.20
C LYS A 72 6.44 -3.15 4.16
N SER A 73 5.34 -3.19 4.91
CA SER A 73 4.46 -4.36 4.94
C SER A 73 3.89 -4.69 3.57
N VAL A 74 3.50 -3.69 2.77
CA VAL A 74 3.01 -3.91 1.40
C VAL A 74 4.09 -4.56 0.53
N ARG A 75 5.33 -4.06 0.58
CA ARG A 75 6.45 -4.64 -0.19
C ARG A 75 6.78 -6.08 0.25
N GLU A 76 6.71 -6.35 1.55
CA GLU A 76 6.91 -7.70 2.10
C GLU A 76 5.81 -8.65 1.62
N ILE A 77 4.54 -8.22 1.64
CA ILE A 77 3.41 -9.00 1.13
C ILE A 77 3.60 -9.35 -0.35
N ASP A 78 4.04 -8.41 -1.18
CA ASP A 78 4.29 -8.65 -2.59
C ASP A 78 5.41 -9.68 -2.83
N ALA A 79 6.50 -9.58 -2.05
CA ALA A 79 7.58 -10.55 -2.10
C ALA A 79 7.12 -11.96 -1.68
N LEU A 80 6.38 -12.06 -0.58
CA LEU A 80 5.84 -13.33 -0.07
C LEU A 80 4.85 -13.97 -1.05
N ASN A 81 3.99 -13.17 -1.68
CA ASN A 81 3.05 -13.66 -2.70
C ASN A 81 3.77 -14.24 -3.90
N LYS A 82 4.88 -13.64 -4.31
CA LYS A 82 5.72 -14.18 -5.39
C LYS A 82 6.31 -15.53 -5.01
N GLU A 83 6.87 -15.65 -3.81
CA GLU A 83 7.43 -16.91 -3.30
C GLU A 83 6.37 -18.02 -3.24
N VAL A 84 5.18 -17.72 -2.69
CA VAL A 84 4.06 -18.67 -2.64
C VAL A 84 3.64 -19.13 -4.04
N LYS A 85 3.66 -18.21 -5.02
CA LYS A 85 3.32 -18.54 -6.42
C LYS A 85 4.36 -19.46 -7.06
N GLU A 86 5.65 -19.18 -6.85
CA GLU A 86 6.75 -20.01 -7.33
C GLU A 86 6.69 -21.41 -6.71
N LEU A 87 6.56 -21.50 -5.38
CA LEU A 87 6.43 -22.77 -4.67
C LEU A 87 5.18 -23.55 -5.10
N GLY A 88 4.08 -22.83 -5.38
CA GLY A 88 2.86 -23.40 -5.92
C GLY A 88 3.01 -23.97 -7.33
N TRP A 89 3.91 -23.41 -8.15
CA TRP A 89 4.25 -23.97 -9.47
C TRP A 89 5.07 -25.23 -9.35
N ASP A 90 6.08 -25.24 -8.48
CA ASP A 90 6.91 -26.43 -8.23
C ASP A 90 6.08 -27.60 -7.71
N TYR A 91 5.19 -27.35 -6.76
CA TYR A 91 4.25 -28.36 -6.26
C TYR A 91 3.37 -28.93 -7.38
N LYS A 92 2.79 -28.07 -8.22
CA LYS A 92 1.93 -28.52 -9.32
C LYS A 92 2.71 -29.34 -10.35
N SER A 93 3.91 -28.91 -10.70
CA SER A 93 4.79 -29.62 -11.63
C SER A 93 5.16 -31.00 -11.08
N SER A 94 5.69 -31.07 -9.85
CA SER A 94 6.06 -32.32 -9.20
C SER A 94 4.86 -33.27 -9.03
N LYS A 95 3.69 -32.74 -8.70
CA LYS A 95 2.45 -33.52 -8.62
C LYS A 95 2.02 -34.07 -9.97
N ALA A 96 2.14 -33.28 -11.05
CA ALA A 96 1.84 -33.74 -12.40
C ALA A 96 2.79 -34.86 -12.83
N ASP A 97 4.09 -34.74 -12.53
CA ASP A 97 5.08 -35.79 -12.80
C ASP A 97 4.76 -37.08 -12.02
N LEU A 98 4.38 -36.95 -10.75
CA LEU A 98 3.97 -38.09 -9.93
C LEU A 98 2.72 -38.75 -10.50
N ALA A 99 1.72 -37.97 -10.90
CA ALA A 99 0.48 -38.47 -11.48
C ALA A 99 0.73 -39.20 -12.80
N PHE A 100 1.57 -38.64 -13.67
CA PHE A 100 2.02 -39.29 -14.91
C PHE A 100 2.65 -40.65 -14.59
N LYS A 101 3.67 -40.67 -13.71
CA LYS A 101 4.37 -41.88 -13.25
C LYS A 101 3.46 -42.93 -12.61
N SER A 102 2.37 -42.50 -12.00
CA SER A 102 1.38 -43.37 -11.34
C SER A 102 0.30 -43.89 -12.29
N THR A 103 0.32 -43.50 -13.56
CA THR A 103 -0.64 -43.98 -14.56
C THR A 103 -0.45 -45.47 -14.80
N LEU A 104 -1.55 -46.24 -14.89
CA LEU A 104 -1.52 -47.70 -15.09
C LEU A 104 -0.65 -48.14 -16.28
N THR A 105 -0.63 -47.37 -17.36
CA THR A 105 0.18 -47.68 -18.55
C THR A 105 1.68 -47.50 -18.30
N GLU A 106 2.09 -46.49 -17.51
CA GLU A 106 3.49 -46.25 -17.19
C GLU A 106 3.98 -47.19 -16.07
N VAL A 107 3.12 -47.44 -15.08
CA VAL A 107 3.36 -48.44 -14.03
C VAL A 107 3.47 -49.84 -14.65
N GLY A 108 2.59 -50.21 -15.58
CA GLY A 108 2.67 -51.48 -16.32
C GLY A 108 4.01 -51.63 -17.03
N LYS A 109 4.44 -50.62 -17.81
CA LYS A 109 5.74 -50.63 -18.50
C LYS A 109 6.93 -50.79 -17.55
N ARG A 110 6.89 -50.16 -16.37
CA ARG A 110 7.95 -50.32 -15.35
C ARG A 110 7.86 -51.69 -14.66
N ALA A 111 6.66 -52.18 -14.41
CA ALA A 111 6.43 -53.48 -13.79
C ALA A 111 6.81 -54.65 -14.73
N ASP A 112 6.69 -54.47 -16.05
CA ASP A 112 7.13 -55.43 -17.06
C ASP A 112 8.64 -55.68 -16.96
N THR A 113 9.45 -54.64 -16.69
CA THR A 113 10.90 -54.81 -16.44
C THR A 113 11.21 -55.61 -15.17
N LEU A 114 10.25 -55.69 -14.24
CA LEU A 114 10.31 -56.50 -13.03
C LEU A 114 9.67 -57.89 -13.21
N GLY A 115 9.24 -58.24 -14.43
CA GLY A 115 8.61 -59.52 -14.77
C GLY A 115 7.14 -59.63 -14.37
N LEU A 116 6.47 -58.51 -14.05
CA LEU A 116 5.06 -58.46 -13.64
C LEU A 116 4.20 -57.99 -14.81
N SER A 117 3.19 -58.77 -15.20
CA SER A 117 2.29 -58.45 -16.33
C SER A 117 0.89 -58.08 -15.84
N GLN A 118 0.19 -57.19 -16.55
CA GLN A 118 -1.21 -56.88 -16.26
C GLN A 118 -2.12 -58.07 -16.60
N SER A 119 -3.07 -58.36 -15.70
CA SER A 119 -4.11 -59.34 -15.97
C SER A 119 -5.07 -58.77 -17.00
N VAL A 120 -5.04 -59.33 -18.22
CA VAL A 120 -5.89 -58.95 -19.35
C VAL A 120 -7.23 -59.70 -19.32
N ASP A 121 -7.29 -60.79 -18.56
CA ASP A 121 -8.48 -61.63 -18.48
C ASP A 121 -9.55 -61.01 -17.58
N PRO A 122 -10.82 -60.99 -18.02
CA PRO A 122 -11.92 -60.48 -17.20
C PRO A 122 -12.12 -61.36 -15.94
N PRO A 123 -12.49 -60.76 -14.80
CA PRO A 123 -12.70 -61.49 -13.56
C PRO A 123 -13.82 -62.52 -13.72
N VAL A 124 -13.54 -63.78 -13.36
CA VAL A 124 -14.50 -64.88 -13.48
C VAL A 124 -15.55 -64.76 -12.37
N LYS A 125 -16.83 -64.64 -12.75
CA LYS A 125 -17.95 -64.69 -11.80
C LYS A 125 -18.10 -66.11 -11.27
N ILE A 126 -17.67 -66.33 -10.03
CA ILE A 126 -17.87 -67.60 -9.33
C ILE A 126 -19.37 -67.72 -9.04
N THR A 127 -20.06 -68.59 -9.78
CA THR A 127 -21.46 -68.95 -9.50
C THR A 127 -21.46 -70.29 -8.80
N VAL A 128 -21.88 -70.27 -7.53
CA VAL A 128 -22.07 -71.50 -6.75
C VAL A 128 -23.25 -72.24 -7.37
N LYS A 129 -23.00 -73.36 -8.03
CA LYS A 129 -24.08 -74.30 -8.37
C LYS A 129 -24.48 -74.98 -7.07
N GLU A 130 -25.66 -74.66 -6.54
CA GLU A 130 -26.29 -75.52 -5.55
C GLU A 130 -26.50 -76.88 -6.22
N VAL A 131 -25.72 -77.86 -5.76
CA VAL A 131 -25.89 -79.24 -6.13
C VAL A 131 -27.20 -79.67 -5.47
N ALA A 132 -28.25 -79.82 -6.27
CA ALA A 132 -29.50 -80.41 -5.81
C ALA A 132 -29.19 -81.86 -5.37
N ASN A 133 -28.98 -82.03 -4.06
CA ASN A 133 -28.90 -83.34 -3.45
C ASN A 133 -30.26 -83.99 -3.64
N GLY A 134 -30.30 -85.01 -4.51
CA GLY A 134 -31.46 -85.85 -4.73
C GLY A 134 -31.84 -86.56 -3.44
N ASN A 135 -33.08 -86.34 -3.03
CA ASN A 135 -33.91 -87.28 -2.30
C ASN A 135 -35.16 -87.52 -3.15
#